data_AF-A0A183FKJ0-F1
#
_entry.id   AF-A0A183FKJ0-F1
#
_cell.length_a   1.000
_cell.length_b   1.000
_cell.length_c   1.000
_cell.angle_alpha   90.00
_cell.angle_beta   90.00
_cell.angle_gamma   90.00
#
_symmetry.space_group_name_H-M   'P 1'
#
loop_
_entity.id
_entity.type
_entity.pdbx_description
1 polymer ?
#
loop_
_entity_poly.entity_id
_entity_poly.type
_entity_poly.pdbx_seq_one_letter_code
_entity_poly.pdbx_strand_id
1 'polypeptide(L)'
;LDISNGDVARLTNHSQCHGSWQVVDVCGDEVLATVSAPNRPPALLLGSIPSKGLEGTMVWTRLDNCTVIEKRKNLLNYSWQLVGFNREGETSYEGILLIPNEGDRLPMVVCPHGGPHGISIAGSVV
;
A
#
# COMPACT_ATOMS: atom_id res chain seq x y z
N LEU A 1 -7.81 10.50 13.91
CA LEU A 1 -7.98 11.93 14.25
C LEU A 1 -8.74 11.95 15.55
N ASP A 2 -8.11 12.42 16.62
CA ASP A 2 -8.81 12.76 17.84
C ASP A 2 -9.43 14.15 17.66
N ILE A 3 -10.75 14.19 17.57
CA ILE A 3 -11.51 15.42 17.28
C ILE A 3 -11.46 16.39 18.47
N SER A 4 -11.17 15.88 19.68
CA SER A 4 -11.13 16.70 20.90
C SER A 4 -9.91 17.62 20.96
N ASN A 5 -8.79 17.20 20.39
CA ASN A 5 -7.51 17.93 20.43
C ASN A 5 -6.85 18.14 19.06
N GLY A 6 -7.39 17.54 18.00
CA GLY A 6 -6.87 17.65 16.64
C GLY A 6 -5.73 16.69 16.31
N ASP A 7 -5.36 15.78 17.21
CA ASP A 7 -4.19 14.91 17.01
C ASP A 7 -4.46 13.81 15.96
N VAL A 8 -3.48 13.59 15.10
CA VAL A 8 -3.51 12.52 14.08
C VAL A 8 -2.42 11.51 14.36
N ALA A 9 -2.83 10.28 14.69
CA ALA A 9 -1.95 9.14 14.89
C ALA A 9 -2.08 8.13 13.74
N ARG A 10 -0.99 7.46 13.40
CA ARG A 10 -0.95 6.41 12.38
C ARG A 10 -1.27 5.05 13.02
N LEU A 11 -2.30 4.37 12.51
CA LEU A 11 -2.71 3.02 12.95
C LEU A 11 -1.95 1.89 12.22
N THR A 12 -1.37 2.19 11.06
CA THR A 12 -0.50 1.25 10.36
C THR A 12 0.85 1.21 11.09
N ASN A 13 1.04 0.19 11.92
CA ASN A 13 2.23 0.02 12.77
C ASN A 13 3.41 -0.66 12.08
N HIS A 14 3.42 -0.65 10.75
CA HIS A 14 4.55 -1.16 9.97
C HIS A 14 5.53 0.00 9.72
N SER A 15 6.79 -0.17 10.12
CA SER A 15 7.83 0.84 9.94
C SER A 15 8.30 0.98 8.49
N GLN A 16 8.08 -0.04 7.66
CA GLN A 16 8.42 -0.06 6.23
C GLN A 16 7.15 0.03 5.37
N CYS A 17 7.26 0.69 4.21
CA CYS A 17 6.20 0.73 3.21
C CYS A 17 6.03 -0.65 2.56
N HIS A 18 4.93 -1.34 2.87
CA HIS A 18 4.59 -2.63 2.26
C HIS A 18 3.53 -2.50 1.15
N GLY A 19 3.43 -1.32 0.55
CA GLY A 19 2.39 -0.98 -0.42
C GLY A 19 1.28 -0.11 0.17
N SER A 20 0.10 -0.16 -0.43
CA SER A 20 -1.03 0.71 -0.11
C SER A 20 -2.01 0.07 0.86
N TRP A 21 -2.51 0.89 1.79
CA TRP A 21 -3.62 0.57 2.67
C TRP A 21 -4.87 1.32 2.21
N GLN A 22 -6.02 0.66 2.22
CA GLN A 22 -7.32 1.30 2.06
C GLN A 22 -8.25 0.90 3.19
N VAL A 23 -8.88 1.88 3.82
CA VAL A 23 -9.96 1.62 4.78
C VAL A 23 -11.19 1.21 4.00
N VAL A 24 -11.80 0.09 4.41
CA VAL A 24 -13.04 -0.43 3.84
C VAL A 24 -14.23 0.03 4.67
N ASP A 25 -14.14 -0.14 5.99
CA ASP A 25 -15.22 0.20 6.92
C ASP A 25 -14.68 0.44 8.35
N VAL A 26 -15.45 1.14 9.17
CA VAL A 26 -15.16 1.40 10.59
C VAL A 26 -16.44 1.24 11.41
N CYS A 27 -16.39 0.38 12.43
CA CYS A 27 -17.51 0.14 13.34
C CYS A 27 -17.05 0.24 14.80
N GLY A 28 -17.38 1.36 15.46
CA GLY A 28 -16.87 1.64 16.81
C GLY A 28 -15.34 1.72 16.80
N ASP A 29 -14.70 0.86 17.59
CA ASP A 29 -13.24 0.75 17.65
C ASP A 29 -12.67 -0.29 16.66
N GLU A 30 -13.50 -0.89 15.80
CA GLU A 30 -13.04 -1.86 14.79
C GLU A 30 -12.81 -1.17 13.43
N VAL A 31 -11.67 -1.47 12.81
CA VAL A 31 -11.28 -0.98 11.49
C VAL A 31 -11.07 -2.15 10.55
N LEU A 32 -11.84 -2.16 9.46
CA LEU A 32 -11.65 -3.08 8.35
C LEU A 32 -10.83 -2.37 7.26
N ALA A 33 -9.73 -2.98 6.84
CA ALA A 33 -8.84 -2.42 5.84
C ALA A 33 -8.35 -3.48 4.86
N THR A 34 -7.98 -3.06 3.66
CA THR A 34 -7.20 -3.87 2.72
C THR A 34 -5.78 -3.35 2.64
N VAL A 35 -4.83 -4.26 2.50
CA VAL A 35 -3.44 -3.92 2.18
C VAL A 35 -2.96 -4.74 1.00
N SER A 36 -2.31 -4.09 0.04
CA SER A 36 -1.73 -4.74 -1.13
C SER A 36 -0.43 -4.07 -1.54
N ALA A 37 0.35 -4.70 -2.41
CA ALA A 37 1.51 -4.12 -3.07
C ALA A 37 1.51 -4.55 -4.55
N PRO A 38 2.28 -3.94 -5.45
CA PRO A 38 2.34 -4.38 -6.85
C PRO A 38 2.55 -5.90 -6.96
N ASN A 39 3.53 -6.43 -6.21
CA ASN A 39 3.88 -7.85 -6.18
C ASN A 39 3.19 -8.65 -5.05
N ARG A 40 2.16 -8.10 -4.39
CA ARG A 40 1.47 -8.79 -3.30
C ARG A 40 -0.03 -8.57 -3.39
N PRO A 41 -0.83 -9.64 -3.50
CA PRO A 41 -2.28 -9.50 -3.61
C PRO A 41 -2.89 -8.77 -2.41
N PRO A 42 -4.09 -8.18 -2.58
CA PRO A 42 -4.81 -7.60 -1.47
C PRO A 42 -5.08 -8.64 -0.39
N ALA A 43 -4.88 -8.24 0.87
CA ALA A 43 -5.27 -8.97 2.06
C ALA A 43 -6.28 -8.14 2.84
N LEU A 44 -7.40 -8.75 3.23
CA LEU A 44 -8.41 -8.15 4.10
C LEU A 44 -8.01 -8.32 5.57
N LEU A 45 -7.91 -7.20 6.29
CA LEU A 45 -7.45 -7.12 7.67
C LEU A 45 -8.51 -6.45 8.54
N LEU A 46 -8.71 -7.00 9.74
CA LEU A 46 -9.49 -6.40 10.81
C LEU A 46 -8.53 -6.04 11.95
N GLY A 47 -8.65 -4.82 12.48
CA GLY A 47 -7.92 -4.45 13.69
C GLY A 47 -8.80 -3.64 14.64
N SER A 48 -8.52 -3.77 15.93
CA SER A 48 -9.22 -3.04 16.99
C SER A 48 -8.36 -1.89 17.49
N ILE A 49 -8.87 -0.67 17.39
CA ILE A 49 -8.20 0.57 17.80
C ILE A 49 -7.87 0.45 19.31
N PRO A 50 -6.58 0.51 19.68
CA PRO A 50 -6.18 0.44 21.08
C PRO A 50 -6.50 1.75 21.80
N SER A 51 -6.35 1.76 23.13
CA SER A 51 -6.52 2.97 23.92
C SER A 51 -5.62 4.12 23.44
N LYS A 52 -6.08 5.36 23.64
CA LYS A 52 -5.36 6.58 23.26
C LYS A 52 -3.89 6.55 23.74
N GLY A 53 -2.97 6.87 22.83
CA GLY A 53 -1.53 6.85 23.07
C GLY A 53 -0.86 5.48 22.84
N LEU A 54 -1.64 4.44 22.52
CA LEU A 54 -1.14 3.11 22.18
C LEU A 54 -1.41 2.75 20.71
N GLU A 55 -1.68 3.71 19.83
CA GLU A 55 -2.05 3.48 18.43
C GLU A 55 -1.03 2.62 17.66
N GLY A 56 0.25 2.67 18.04
CA GLY A 56 1.31 1.83 17.48
C GLY A 56 1.20 0.33 17.84
N THR A 57 0.39 -0.05 18.82
CA THR A 57 0.19 -1.45 19.26
C THR A 57 -0.97 -2.15 18.55
N MET A 58 -1.60 -1.48 17.59
CA MET A 58 -2.68 -2.03 16.74
C MET A 58 -2.34 -3.43 16.22
N VAL A 59 -3.18 -4.42 16.51
CA VAL A 59 -3.03 -5.78 15.99
C VAL A 59 -3.96 -5.97 14.80
N TRP A 60 -3.38 -6.30 13.65
CA TRP A 60 -4.12 -6.55 12.42
C TRP A 60 -4.29 -8.06 12.21
N THR A 61 -5.53 -8.53 12.24
CA THR A 61 -5.90 -9.92 12.00
C THR A 61 -6.36 -10.09 10.56
N ARG A 62 -5.72 -11.02 9.84
CA ARG A 62 -6.10 -11.35 8.46
C ARG A 62 -7.40 -12.16 8.44
N LEU A 63 -8.36 -11.74 7.62
CA LEU A 63 -9.66 -12.40 7.48
C LEU A 63 -9.74 -13.32 6.26
N ASP A 64 -8.90 -13.12 5.25
CA ASP A 64 -8.94 -13.89 4.00
C ASP A 64 -7.93 -15.05 3.97
N ASN A 65 -8.38 -16.20 3.48
CA ASN A 65 -7.56 -17.39 3.22
C ASN A 65 -7.33 -17.55 1.71
N CYS A 66 -6.61 -16.60 1.10
CA CYS A 66 -6.36 -16.59 -0.35
C CYS A 66 -5.26 -17.58 -0.79
N THR A 67 -5.49 -18.88 -0.63
CA THR A 67 -4.57 -19.95 -1.06
C THR A 67 -4.42 -20.05 -2.58
N VAL A 68 -5.39 -19.53 -3.35
CA VAL A 68 -5.37 -19.59 -4.83
C VAL A 68 -4.36 -18.60 -5.42
N ILE A 69 -4.15 -17.45 -4.78
CA ILE A 69 -3.20 -16.43 -5.27
C ILE A 69 -1.76 -16.78 -4.89
N GLU A 70 -1.56 -17.44 -3.76
CA GLU A 70 -0.27 -18.01 -3.36
C GLU A 70 0.28 -19.06 -4.34
N LYS A 71 -0.58 -19.64 -5.20
CA LYS A 71 -0.16 -20.58 -6.26
C LYS A 71 0.43 -19.89 -7.49
N ARG A 72 0.31 -18.56 -7.63
CA ARG A 72 0.84 -17.77 -8.76
C ARG A 72 2.13 -17.02 -8.41
N LYS A 73 3.02 -17.63 -7.62
CA LYS A 73 4.27 -17.00 -7.15
C LYS A 73 5.12 -16.38 -8.27
N ASN A 74 5.14 -17.01 -9.45
CA ASN A 74 5.94 -16.53 -10.58
C ASN A 74 5.44 -15.20 -11.17
N LEU A 75 4.13 -14.90 -11.09
CA LEU A 75 3.59 -13.61 -11.56
C LEU A 75 3.96 -12.45 -10.63
N LEU A 76 4.38 -12.76 -9.41
CA LEU A 76 4.74 -11.80 -8.37
C LEU A 76 6.26 -11.76 -8.14
N ASN A 77 7.05 -12.49 -8.94
CA ASN A 77 8.50 -12.55 -8.79
C ASN A 77 9.19 -11.34 -9.43
N TYR A 78 8.91 -10.17 -8.89
CA TYR A 78 9.58 -8.93 -9.21
C TYR A 78 9.66 -8.05 -7.97
N SER A 79 10.65 -7.18 -7.92
CA SER A 79 10.80 -6.16 -6.89
C SER A 79 10.14 -4.86 -7.32
N TRP A 80 9.78 -3.99 -6.39
CA TRP A 80 9.25 -2.67 -6.75
C TRP A 80 9.75 -1.60 -5.77
N GLN A 81 9.72 -0.35 -6.20
CA GLN A 81 10.07 0.80 -5.37
C GLN A 81 9.25 2.03 -5.75
N LEU A 82 9.00 2.89 -4.77
CA LEU A 82 8.58 4.27 -5.02
C LEU A 82 9.80 5.10 -5.39
N VAL A 83 9.68 5.87 -6.46
CA VAL A 83 10.74 6.76 -6.95
C VAL A 83 10.21 8.18 -6.95
N GLY A 84 10.92 9.07 -6.27
CA GLY A 84 10.65 10.51 -6.31
C GLY A 84 11.43 11.19 -7.42
N PHE A 85 10.78 12.11 -8.13
CA PHE A 85 11.34 12.90 -9.21
C PHE A 85 11.20 14.39 -8.91
N ASN A 86 12.25 15.14 -9.23
CA ASN A 86 12.28 16.59 -9.14
C ASN A 86 12.62 17.15 -10.51
N ARG A 87 11.79 18.06 -10.99
CA ARG A 87 12.02 18.77 -12.24
C ARG A 87 12.12 20.26 -11.93
N GLU A 88 13.18 20.90 -12.42
CA GLU A 88 13.45 22.30 -12.09
C GLU A 88 12.27 23.20 -12.47
N GLY A 89 11.83 24.02 -11.52
CA GLY A 89 10.69 24.93 -11.72
C GLY A 89 9.31 24.26 -11.70
N GLU A 90 9.23 22.95 -11.46
CA GLU A 90 7.99 22.18 -11.41
C GLU A 90 7.78 21.49 -10.05
N THR A 91 6.54 21.08 -9.79
CA THR A 91 6.20 20.31 -8.58
C THR A 91 6.83 18.92 -8.65
N SER A 92 7.42 18.46 -7.54
CA SER A 92 7.90 17.09 -7.40
C SER A 92 6.78 16.09 -7.67
N TYR A 93 7.13 14.96 -8.29
CA TYR A 93 6.18 13.89 -8.57
C TYR A 93 6.80 12.54 -8.24
N GLU A 94 5.95 11.51 -8.16
CA GLU A 94 6.35 10.17 -7.78
C GLU A 94 6.02 9.17 -8.90
N GLY A 95 6.72 8.05 -8.90
CA GLY A 95 6.44 6.92 -9.76
C GLY A 95 6.65 5.58 -9.06
N ILE A 96 6.11 4.53 -9.67
CA ILE A 96 6.28 3.15 -9.21
C ILE A 96 7.19 2.46 -10.22
N LEU A 97 8.37 2.02 -9.78
CA LEU A 97 9.26 1.22 -10.61
C LEU A 97 9.05 -0.26 -10.30
N LEU A 98 8.72 -1.03 -11.33
CA LEU A 98 8.68 -2.50 -11.27
C LEU A 98 10.00 -3.04 -11.83
N ILE A 99 10.67 -3.88 -11.06
CA ILE A 99 12.04 -4.36 -11.32
C ILE A 99 12.00 -5.88 -11.48
N PRO A 100 12.19 -6.42 -12.69
CA PRO A 100 12.37 -7.84 -12.90
C PRO A 100 13.56 -8.35 -12.07
N ASN A 101 13.39 -9.48 -11.39
CA ASN A 101 14.46 -10.07 -10.57
C ASN A 101 15.49 -10.86 -11.40
N GLU A 102 15.21 -11.09 -12.69
CA GLU A 102 16.04 -11.87 -13.61
C GLU A 102 16.12 -11.18 -14.99
N GLY A 103 17.24 -11.40 -15.70
CA GLY A 103 17.53 -10.83 -17.03
C GLY A 103 18.57 -9.71 -17.01
N ASP A 104 19.31 -9.55 -18.11
CA ASP A 104 20.24 -8.44 -18.35
C ASP A 104 19.70 -7.55 -19.49
N ARG A 105 19.87 -6.23 -19.38
CA ARG A 105 19.49 -5.23 -20.41
C ARG A 105 18.07 -5.40 -20.96
N LEU A 106 17.10 -5.31 -20.06
CA LEU A 106 15.68 -5.38 -20.39
C LEU A 106 15.15 -4.05 -20.95
N PRO A 107 14.17 -4.07 -21.88
CA PRO A 107 13.52 -2.85 -22.34
C PRO A 107 12.71 -2.20 -21.20
N MET A 108 12.75 -0.87 -21.15
CA MET A 108 11.94 -0.09 -20.20
C MET A 108 10.58 0.25 -20.82
N VAL A 109 9.50 -0.04 -20.09
CA VAL A 109 8.14 0.38 -20.44
C VAL A 109 7.69 1.45 -19.47
N VAL A 110 7.20 2.57 -20.00
CA VAL A 110 6.68 3.69 -19.21
C VAL A 110 5.18 3.81 -19.46
N CYS A 111 4.39 3.80 -18.38
CA CYS A 111 2.94 3.96 -18.43
C CYS A 111 2.54 5.25 -17.69
N PRO A 112 2.55 6.41 -18.36
CA PRO A 112 2.11 7.65 -17.75
C PRO A 112 0.59 7.66 -17.61
N HIS A 113 0.09 8.10 -16.46
CA HIS A 113 -1.28 8.56 -16.32
C HIS A 113 -1.28 10.09 -16.49
N GLY A 114 -2.30 10.66 -17.17
CA GLY A 114 -2.27 12.08 -17.53
C GLY A 114 -3.59 12.83 -17.32
N GLY A 115 -4.59 12.20 -16.72
CA GLY A 115 -5.89 12.83 -16.43
C GLY A 115 -5.95 13.34 -14.99
N PRO A 116 -6.72 14.42 -14.72
CA PRO A 116 -6.82 15.04 -13.39
C PRO A 116 -7.36 14.12 -12.29
N HIS A 117 -7.99 12.99 -12.67
CA HIS A 117 -8.57 12.00 -11.73
C HIS A 117 -7.88 10.63 -11.81
N GLY A 118 -6.73 10.53 -12.48
CA GLY A 118 -5.94 9.31 -12.55
C GLY A 118 -4.85 9.33 -11.49
N ILE A 119 -4.64 8.20 -10.81
CA ILE A 119 -3.49 7.98 -9.94
C ILE A 119 -3.01 6.54 -10.10
N SER A 120 -1.69 6.35 -10.08
CA SER A 120 -1.07 5.04 -9.96
C SER A 120 -0.73 4.77 -8.50
N ILE A 121 -1.34 3.75 -7.91
CA ILE A 121 -1.17 3.40 -6.49
C ILE A 121 -0.24 2.20 -6.38
N ALA A 122 0.66 2.21 -5.39
CA ALA A 122 1.53 1.08 -5.06
C ALA A 122 0.75 -0.06 -4.37
N GLY A 123 -0.27 -0.57 -5.06
CA GLY A 123 -1.11 -1.67 -4.66
C GLY A 123 -1.23 -2.69 -5.79
N SER A 124 -1.80 -3.85 -5.49
CA SER A 124 -2.22 -4.80 -6.51
C SER A 124 -3.55 -4.32 -7.08
N VAL A 125 -3.62 -4.14 -8.40
CA VAL A 125 -4.86 -3.79 -9.11
C VAL A 125 -5.73 -5.06 -9.19
N VAL A 126 -6.98 -4.97 -8.73
CA VAL A 126 -8.01 -5.99 -8.98
C VAL A 126 -8.79 -5.61 -10.23
#